data_AF-A0A0F9BXV2-F1
#
_entry.id   AF-A0A0F9BXV2-F1
#
_cell.length_a   1.000
_cell.length_b   1.000
_cell.length_c   1.000
_cell.angle_alpha   90.00
_cell.angle_beta   90.00
_cell.angle_gamma   90.00
#
_symmetry.space_group_name_H-M   'P 1'
#
loop_
_entity.id
_entity.type
_entity.pdbx_description
1 polymer ?
#
loop_
_entity_poly.entity_id
_entity_poly.type
_entity_poly.pdbx_seq_one_letter_code
_entity_poly.pdbx_strand_id
1 'polypeptide(L)' 'MDERFQELVSRWSEDTLCMSSIGDMVTHPAYLEIIGMGRAAVPLLLLELEKEPGHWFAALSS' A
#
# COMPACT_ATOMS: atom_id res chain seq x y z
N MET A 1 -2.74 -12.10 -12.66
CA MET A 1 -2.34 -11.05 -11.71
C MET A 1 -3.32 -11.10 -10.58
N ASP A 2 -2.87 -11.09 -9.33
CA ASP A 2 -3.70 -11.30 -8.15
C ASP A 2 -4.73 -10.17 -8.00
N GLU A 3 -5.96 -10.40 -8.50
CA GLU A 3 -7.08 -9.44 -8.50
C GLU A 3 -7.30 -8.83 -7.12
N ARG A 4 -7.14 -9.65 -6.07
CA ARG A 4 -7.25 -9.23 -4.67
C ARG A 4 -6.23 -8.17 -4.26
N PHE A 5 -5.00 -8.22 -4.78
CA PHE A 5 -4.02 -7.18 -4.50
C PHE A 5 -4.44 -5.85 -5.13
N GLN A 6 -4.90 -5.87 -6.38
CA GLN A 6 -5.36 -4.65 -7.05
C GLN A 6 -6.58 -4.05 -6.36
N GLU A 7 -7.53 -4.88 -5.91
CA GLU A 7 -8.67 -4.41 -5.12
C GLU A 7 -8.21 -3.76 -3.80
N LEU A 8 -7.29 -4.40 -3.08
CA LEU A 8 -6.75 -3.86 -1.82
C LEU A 8 -5.99 -2.55 -2.04
N VAL A 9 -5.19 -2.45 -3.11
CA VAL A 9 -4.46 -1.22 -3.45
C VAL A 9 -5.41 -0.11 -3.89
N SER A 10 -6.40 -0.41 -4.73
CA SER A 10 -7.38 0.59 -5.17
C SER A 10 -8.16 1.12 -3.97
N ARG A 11 -8.62 0.22 -3.10
CA ARG A 11 -9.34 0.58 -1.88
C ARG A 11 -8.48 1.36 -0.91
N TRP A 12 -7.22 0.96 -0.70
CA TRP A 12 -6.27 1.71 0.11
C TRP A 12 -6.03 3.09 -0.48
N SER A 13 -5.80 3.20 -1.80
CA SER A 13 -5.55 4.48 -2.48
C SER A 13 -6.75 5.41 -2.37
N GLU A 14 -7.97 4.93 -2.57
CA GLU A 14 -9.19 5.74 -2.42
C GLU A 14 -9.41 6.23 -0.97
N ASP A 15 -9.19 5.37 0.02
CA ASP A 15 -9.36 5.72 1.44
C ASP A 15 -8.24 6.66 1.92
N THR A 16 -7.01 6.42 1.46
CA THR A 16 -5.84 7.25 1.78
C THR A 16 -5.76 8.54 0.98
N LEU A 17 -6.44 8.65 -0.16
CA LEU A 17 -6.58 9.91 -0.90
C LEU A 17 -7.24 11.00 -0.04
N CYS A 18 -8.11 10.59 0.89
CA CYS A 18 -8.75 11.49 1.85
C CYS A 18 -7.89 11.74 3.10
N MET A 19 -6.83 10.94 3.31
CA MET A 19 -5.95 11.01 4.46
C MET A 19 -4.69 11.83 4.13
N SER A 20 -4.45 12.91 4.86
CA SER A 20 -3.24 13.73 4.67
C SER A 20 -2.02 13.22 5.46
N SER A 21 -2.20 12.17 6.26
CA SER A 21 -1.18 11.62 7.16
C SER A 21 -0.69 10.27 6.66
N ILE A 22 0.59 10.19 6.30
CA ILE A 22 1.27 8.93 5.93
C ILE A 22 1.17 7.89 7.07
N GLY A 23 1.18 8.35 8.33
CA GLY A 23 1.00 7.50 9.50
C GLY A 23 -0.32 6.74 9.50
N ASP A 24 -1.44 7.41 9.19
CA ASP A 24 -2.74 6.76 9.12
C ASP A 24 -2.83 5.75 7.97
N MET A 25 -2.16 6.05 6.83
CA MET A 25 -2.12 5.18 5.66
C MET A 25 -1.43 3.84 5.93
N VAL A 26 -0.35 3.83 6.71
CA VAL A 26 0.37 2.58 7.07
C VAL A 26 -0.35 1.77 8.14
N THR A 27 -1.26 2.38 8.90
CA THR A 27 -2.16 1.67 9.82
C THR A 27 -3.46 1.18 9.17
N HIS A 28 -3.69 1.49 7.88
CA HIS A 28 -4.93 1.15 7.22
C HIS A 28 -5.10 -0.39 7.08
N PRO A 29 -6.30 -0.96 7.31
CA PRO A 29 -6.51 -2.41 7.27
C PRO A 29 -6.18 -3.04 5.91
N ALA A 30 -6.50 -2.36 4.80
CA ALA A 30 -6.14 -2.84 3.46
C ALA A 30 -4.62 -2.93 3.26
N TYR A 31 -3.87 -2.01 3.88
CA TYR A 31 -2.40 -2.01 3.84
C TYR A 31 -1.82 -3.18 4.63
N LEU A 32 -2.37 -3.46 5.82
CA LEU A 32 -2.00 -4.63 6.62
C LEU A 32 -2.32 -5.94 5.91
N GLU A 33 -3.44 -6.03 5.18
CA GLU A 33 -3.76 -7.18 4.33
C GLU A 33 -2.73 -7.36 3.21
N ILE A 34 -2.33 -6.26 2.54
CA ILE A 34 -1.30 -6.28 1.50
C ILE A 34 0.04 -6.80 2.07
N ILE A 35 0.47 -6.32 3.23
CA ILE A 35 1.68 -6.82 3.90
C ILE A 35 1.50 -8.28 4.32
N GLY A 36 0.30 -8.67 4.76
CA GLY A 36 -0.06 -10.04 5.09
C GLY A 36 0.01 -11.01 3.89
N MET A 37 -0.13 -10.51 2.65
CA MET A 37 0.12 -11.30 1.43
C MET A 37 1.61 -11.63 1.24
N GLY A 38 2.50 -10.95 1.97
CA GLY A 38 3.93 -11.24 2.01
C GLY A 38 4.64 -10.96 0.68
N ARG A 39 5.44 -11.92 0.21
CA ARG A 39 6.42 -11.72 -0.89
C ARG A 39 5.78 -11.41 -2.25
N ALA A 40 4.50 -11.73 -2.45
CA ALA A 40 3.77 -11.42 -3.68
C ALA A 40 3.41 -9.92 -3.78
N ALA A 41 3.26 -9.23 -2.64
CA ALA A 41 2.96 -7.81 -2.59
C ALA A 41 4.21 -6.93 -2.83
N VAL A 42 5.40 -7.42 -2.48
CA VAL A 42 6.68 -6.69 -2.60
C VAL A 42 6.95 -6.10 -3.99
N PRO A 43 6.89 -6.86 -5.10
CA PRO A 43 7.13 -6.30 -6.43
C PRO A 43 6.07 -5.28 -6.85
N LEU A 44 4.85 -5.41 -6.35
CA LEU A 44 3.74 -4.51 -6.68
C LEU A 44 3.83 -3.20 -5.88
N LEU A 45 4.27 -3.29 -4.62
CA LEU A 45 4.63 -2.15 -3.78
C LEU A 45 5.76 -1.33 -4.42
N LEU A 46 6.80 -2.00 -4.92
CA LEU A 46 7.92 -1.36 -5.61
C LEU A 46 7.46 -0.59 -6.87
N LEU A 47 6.52 -1.16 -7.63
CA LEU A 47 5.97 -0.53 -8.83
C LEU A 47 5.19 0.76 -8.49
N GLU A 48 4.44 0.74 -7.39
CA GLU A 48 3.72 1.93 -6.91
C GLU A 48 4.67 2.94 -6.25
N LEU A 49 5.76 2.50 -5.62
CA LEU A 49 6.85 3.34 -5.12
C LEU A 49 7.58 4.09 -6.25
N GLU A 50 7.65 3.48 -7.43
CA GLU A 50 8.22 4.10 -8.64
C GLU A 50 7.34 5.25 -9.18
N LYS A 51 6.02 5.17 -8.98
CA LYS A 51 5.06 6.22 -9.34
C LYS A 51 4.95 7.30 -8.27
N GLU A 52 4.84 6.90 -7.01
CA GLU A 52 4.61 7.79 -5.87
C GLU A 52 5.48 7.36 -4.66
N PRO A 53 6.75 7.81 -4.62
CA PRO A 53 7.71 7.34 -3.63
C PRO A 53 7.39 7.80 -2.19
N GLY A 54 6.54 8.79 -2.01
CA GLY A 54 6.26 9.39 -0.69
C GLY A 54 5.47 8.50 0.27
N HIS A 55 4.53 7.69 -0.25
CA HIS A 55 3.58 6.96 0.59
C HIS A 55 4.12 5.61 1.05
N TRP A 56 4.83 4.90 0.17
CA TRP A 56 5.34 3.56 0.44
C TRP A 56 6.69 3.54 1.17
N PHE A 57 7.39 4.68 1.27
CA PHE A 57 8.67 4.73 2.00
C PHE A 57 8.51 4.39 3.49
N ALA A 58 7.34 4.69 4.08
CA ALA A 58 7.00 4.29 5.44
C ALA A 58 6.91 2.75 5.60
N ALA A 59 6.57 2.03 4.52
CA ALA A 59 6.61 0.56 4.48
C ALA A 59 8.01 -0.01 4.62
N LEU A 60 8.99 0.68 4.03
CA LEU A 60 10.36 0.22 3.95
C LEU A 60 11.16 0.51 5.23
N SER A 61 10.68 1.43 6.06
CA SER A 61 11.38 1.91 7.25
C SER A 61 10.91 1.23 8.56
N SER A 62 9.97 0.28 8.51
CA SER A 62 9.40 -0.38 9.69
C SER A 62 9.82 -1.83 9.87
#